data_AF-A0AA35RV23-F1
#
_entry.id   AF-A0AA35RV23-F1
#
_cell.length_a   1.000
_cell.length_b   1.000
_cell.length_c   1.000
_cell.angle_alpha   90.00
_cell.angle_beta   90.00
_cell.angle_gamma   90.00
#
_symmetry.space_group_name_H-M   'P 1'
#
loop_
_entity.id
_entity.type
_entity.pdbx_description
1 polymer ?
#
loop_
_entity_poly.entity_id
_entity_poly.type
_entity_poly.pdbx_seq_one_letter_code
_entity_poly.pdbx_strand_id
1 'polypeptide(L)'
;MAALHWCASGALSLALEAQISHHVEELERQLHSSASASVCKALRASWRELQAGNTGLSGQWTQVALDYSWERLNMGHWEDVSVEWREVYATAALLKALGQARSGEAKRAMEILDRGILLGAPVLDSALHKFASSLTLTMRTDSKASLTGSTGDEKSKSSAKAGKRIVFRNYKPLGGPISEDPVENKKPRVEINVHDLVSRTANVPLVDPQCRVPLVYLPPLDVFRQNYMIPHTPVVISGVLDTWPAYSARKWRWHHTPCCA
;
A
#
# COMPACT_ATOMS: atom_id res chain seq x y z
N MET A 1 4.37 15.11 14.46
CA MET A 1 4.28 16.48 13.89
C MET A 1 3.80 16.55 12.43
N ALA A 2 3.80 15.46 11.65
CA ALA A 2 3.40 15.48 10.22
C ALA A 2 1.93 15.87 9.96
N ALA A 3 0.98 15.32 10.74
CA ALA A 3 -0.44 15.65 10.60
C ALA A 3 -0.76 17.07 11.07
N LEU A 4 0.03 17.58 12.03
CA LEU A 4 0.00 18.99 12.41
C LEU A 4 0.51 19.82 11.23
N HIS A 5 1.64 19.50 10.59
CA HIS A 5 2.14 20.26 9.44
C HIS A 5 1.22 20.19 8.20
N TRP A 6 0.54 19.06 7.95
CA TRP A 6 -0.48 18.93 6.90
C TRP A 6 -1.69 19.85 7.14
N CYS A 7 -1.94 20.24 8.39
CA CYS A 7 -3.07 21.10 8.77
C CYS A 7 -2.69 22.50 9.28
N ALA A 8 -1.42 22.74 9.63
CA ALA A 8 -0.95 23.91 10.37
C ALA A 8 -0.64 25.10 9.46
N SER A 9 -0.47 24.89 8.15
CA SER A 9 -0.57 25.99 7.21
C SER A 9 -2.06 26.31 7.05
N GLY A 10 -2.59 27.30 7.78
CA GLY A 10 -4.01 27.65 7.77
C GLY A 10 -4.63 27.95 6.40
N ALA A 11 -3.81 28.19 5.36
CA ALA A 11 -4.25 28.27 3.97
C ALA A 11 -4.55 26.87 3.35
N LEU A 12 -3.79 25.84 3.75
CA LEU A 12 -3.99 24.46 3.31
C LEU A 12 -5.25 23.84 3.93
N SER A 13 -5.64 24.27 5.14
CA SER A 13 -6.84 23.75 5.82
C SER A 13 -8.14 24.21 5.14
N LEU A 14 -8.22 25.46 4.69
CA LEU A 14 -9.43 26.01 4.06
C LEU A 14 -9.64 25.46 2.63
N ALA A 15 -8.56 25.35 1.85
CA ALA A 15 -8.63 24.75 0.52
C ALA A 15 -9.04 23.27 0.60
N LEU A 16 -8.42 22.51 1.51
CA LEU A 16 -8.75 21.11 1.73
C LEU A 16 -10.18 20.93 2.28
N GLU A 17 -10.63 21.83 3.15
CA GLU A 17 -12.02 21.86 3.63
C GLU A 17 -13.02 22.06 2.49
N ALA A 18 -12.78 23.03 1.61
CA ALA A 18 -13.64 23.26 0.46
C ALA A 18 -13.65 22.03 -0.47
N GLN A 19 -12.49 21.40 -0.70
CA GLN A 19 -12.39 20.18 -1.51
C GLN A 19 -13.14 19.00 -0.88
N ILE A 20 -12.98 18.76 0.44
CA ILE A 20 -13.68 17.68 1.15
C ILE A 20 -15.18 17.94 1.16
N SER A 21 -15.62 19.17 1.43
CA SER A 21 -17.04 19.51 1.49
C SER A 21 -17.70 19.33 0.13
N HIS A 22 -17.12 19.90 -0.93
CA HIS A 22 -17.60 19.73 -2.30
C HIS A 22 -17.62 18.25 -2.73
N HIS A 23 -16.58 17.49 -2.40
CA HIS A 23 -16.51 16.06 -2.73
C HIS A 23 -17.62 15.26 -2.03
N VAL A 24 -17.89 15.52 -0.75
CA VAL A 24 -18.94 14.80 -0.01
C VAL A 24 -20.34 15.20 -0.51
N GLU A 25 -20.56 16.45 -0.90
CA GLU A 25 -21.82 16.88 -1.53
C GLU A 25 -22.05 16.20 -2.87
N GLU A 26 -21.01 16.08 -3.69
CA GLU A 26 -21.08 15.37 -4.97
C GLU A 26 -21.35 13.87 -4.79
N LEU A 27 -20.71 13.24 -3.79
CA LEU A 27 -21.01 11.86 -3.41
C LEU A 27 -22.47 11.68 -2.98
N GLU A 28 -23.01 12.59 -2.18
CA GLU A 28 -24.40 12.54 -1.73
C GLU A 28 -25.38 12.68 -2.91
N ARG A 29 -25.03 13.46 -3.93
CA ARG A 29 -25.80 13.62 -5.16
C ARG A 29 -25.76 12.36 -6.04
N GLN A 30 -24.60 11.72 -6.15
CA GLN A 30 -24.42 10.54 -7.00
C GLN A 30 -24.97 9.25 -6.36
N LEU A 31 -24.91 9.13 -5.04
CA LEU A 31 -25.44 7.98 -4.31
C LEU A 31 -26.94 8.19 -4.01
N HIS A 32 -27.82 7.68 -4.87
CA HIS A 32 -29.27 7.92 -4.85
C HIS A 32 -30.06 7.14 -3.77
N SER A 33 -29.50 6.89 -2.57
CA SER A 33 -30.16 6.10 -1.50
C SER A 33 -30.28 6.86 -0.18
N SER A 34 -31.25 6.49 0.67
CA SER A 34 -31.37 7.07 2.02
C SER A 34 -30.16 6.74 2.92
N ALA A 35 -29.54 5.58 2.69
CA ALA A 35 -28.40 5.11 3.46
C ALA A 35 -27.07 5.75 3.02
N SER A 36 -26.97 6.29 1.81
CA SER A 36 -25.82 7.10 1.41
C SER A 36 -25.86 8.49 2.02
N ALA A 37 -27.04 9.07 2.23
CA ALA A 37 -27.17 10.35 2.92
C ALA A 37 -26.67 10.29 4.37
N SER A 38 -26.90 9.19 5.09
CA SER A 38 -26.37 9.02 6.46
C SER A 38 -24.84 8.87 6.47
N VAL A 39 -24.27 8.15 5.50
CA VAL A 39 -22.81 8.01 5.35
C VAL A 39 -22.16 9.37 5.00
N CYS A 40 -22.76 10.14 4.10
CA CYS A 40 -22.26 11.48 3.75
C CYS A 40 -22.36 12.45 4.94
N LYS A 41 -23.43 12.36 5.76
CA LYS A 41 -23.52 13.08 7.03
C LYS A 41 -22.43 12.68 8.01
N ALA A 42 -22.10 11.40 8.11
CA ALA A 42 -21.01 10.91 8.96
C ALA A 42 -19.65 11.47 8.49
N LEU A 43 -19.36 11.47 7.18
CA LEU A 43 -18.13 12.07 6.63
C LEU A 43 -18.03 13.57 6.97
N ARG A 44 -19.11 14.33 6.76
CA ARG A 44 -19.18 15.76 7.12
C ARG A 44 -19.00 16.00 8.62
N ALA A 45 -19.64 15.17 9.46
CA ALA A 45 -19.48 15.25 10.90
C ALA A 45 -18.03 14.94 11.32
N SER A 46 -17.43 13.90 10.75
CA SER A 46 -16.04 13.54 11.02
C SER A 46 -15.06 14.67 10.71
N TRP A 47 -15.24 15.35 9.57
CA TRP A 47 -14.40 16.48 9.18
C TRP A 47 -14.54 17.66 10.17
N ARG A 48 -15.77 18.01 10.55
CA ARG A 48 -16.03 19.07 11.56
C ARG A 48 -15.39 18.74 12.91
N GLU A 49 -15.54 17.51 13.39
CA GLU A 49 -14.91 17.08 14.65
C GLU A 49 -13.38 17.11 14.55
N LEU A 50 -12.82 16.75 13.38
CA LEU A 50 -11.38 16.82 13.16
C LEU A 50 -10.90 18.29 13.20
N GLN A 51 -11.63 19.24 12.62
CA GLN A 51 -11.32 20.67 12.70
C GLN A 51 -11.40 21.20 14.14
N ALA A 52 -12.38 20.72 14.91
CA ALA A 52 -12.52 21.04 16.33
C ALA A 52 -11.46 20.38 17.24
N GLY A 53 -10.59 19.52 16.68
CA GLY A 53 -9.56 18.80 17.43
C GLY A 53 -10.07 17.52 18.12
N ASN A 54 -11.34 17.17 17.95
CA ASN A 54 -11.99 16.01 18.55
C ASN A 54 -11.69 14.73 17.75
N THR A 55 -10.45 14.25 17.82
CA THR A 55 -9.99 13.06 17.06
C THR A 55 -10.80 11.79 17.37
N GLY A 56 -11.26 11.63 18.62
CA GLY A 56 -12.08 10.49 19.04
C GLY A 56 -13.47 10.45 18.38
N LEU A 57 -14.21 11.57 18.41
CA LEU A 57 -15.53 11.67 17.76
C LEU A 57 -15.41 11.57 16.24
N SER A 58 -14.40 12.22 15.66
CA SER A 58 -14.06 12.09 14.24
C SER A 58 -13.81 10.62 13.83
N GLY A 59 -13.14 9.86 14.69
CA GLY A 59 -12.89 8.42 14.55
C GLY A 59 -14.17 7.57 14.56
N GLN A 60 -15.14 7.89 15.43
CA GLN A 60 -16.43 7.20 15.47
C GLN A 60 -17.22 7.39 14.17
N TRP A 61 -17.30 8.63 13.69
CA TRP A 61 -17.99 8.94 12.43
C TRP A 61 -17.35 8.27 11.22
N THR A 62 -16.02 8.28 11.13
CA THR A 62 -15.30 7.59 10.05
C THR A 62 -15.41 6.08 10.13
N GLN A 63 -15.51 5.50 11.32
CA GLN A 63 -15.74 4.07 11.48
C GLN A 63 -17.08 3.66 10.85
N VAL A 64 -18.16 4.41 11.10
CA VAL A 64 -19.47 4.15 10.48
C VAL A 64 -19.38 4.18 8.95
N ALA A 65 -18.71 5.19 8.39
CA ALA A 65 -18.55 5.31 6.94
C ALA A 65 -17.69 4.16 6.36
N LEU A 66 -16.62 3.76 7.05
CA LEU A 66 -15.77 2.64 6.64
C LEU A 66 -16.49 1.30 6.68
N ASP A 67 -17.23 1.02 7.74
CA ASP A 67 -17.95 -0.26 7.87
C ASP A 67 -19.00 -0.39 6.77
N TYR A 68 -19.80 0.65 6.58
CA TYR A 68 -20.84 0.65 5.56
C TYR A 68 -20.28 0.56 4.14
N SER A 69 -19.27 1.38 3.83
CA SER A 69 -18.66 1.32 2.49
C SER A 69 -17.93 -0.01 2.28
N TRP A 70 -17.27 -0.56 3.29
CA TRP A 70 -16.63 -1.89 3.18
C TRP A 70 -17.66 -2.97 2.84
N GLU A 71 -18.81 -2.99 3.50
CA GLU A 71 -19.90 -3.92 3.14
C GLU A 71 -20.31 -3.75 1.67
N ARG A 72 -20.43 -2.49 1.21
CA ARG A 72 -20.78 -2.15 -0.18
C ARG A 72 -19.73 -2.64 -1.18
N LEU A 73 -18.44 -2.53 -0.84
CA LEU A 73 -17.34 -3.01 -1.68
C LEU A 73 -17.27 -4.54 -1.78
N ASN A 74 -17.87 -5.28 -0.84
CA ASN A 74 -17.77 -6.75 -0.75
C ASN A 74 -19.08 -7.48 -1.11
N MET A 75 -20.10 -6.78 -1.62
CA MET A 75 -21.41 -7.37 -1.94
C MET A 75 -21.51 -8.04 -3.33
N GLY A 76 -20.44 -8.10 -4.11
CA GLY A 76 -20.48 -8.68 -5.47
C GLY A 76 -19.10 -8.77 -6.13
N HIS A 77 -19.09 -8.98 -7.45
CA HIS A 77 -17.85 -8.93 -8.22
C HIS A 77 -17.27 -7.52 -8.18
N TRP A 78 -15.95 -7.43 -8.05
CA TRP A 78 -15.28 -6.14 -7.92
C TRP A 78 -15.60 -5.18 -9.07
N GLU A 79 -15.77 -5.69 -10.29
CA GLU A 79 -16.12 -4.87 -11.47
C GLU A 79 -17.49 -4.19 -11.38
N ASP A 80 -18.43 -4.78 -10.64
CA ASP A 80 -19.79 -4.25 -10.45
C ASP A 80 -19.87 -3.24 -9.30
N VAL A 81 -18.80 -3.11 -8.51
CA VAL A 81 -18.75 -2.19 -7.38
C VAL A 81 -18.65 -0.76 -7.92
N SER A 82 -19.65 0.05 -7.57
CA SER A 82 -19.74 1.43 -8.01
C SER A 82 -18.55 2.27 -7.52
N VAL A 83 -18.11 3.21 -8.36
CA VAL A 83 -16.93 4.04 -8.08
C VAL A 83 -17.17 4.92 -6.84
N GLU A 84 -18.41 5.37 -6.64
CA GLU A 84 -18.82 6.23 -5.54
C GLU A 84 -18.58 5.55 -4.18
N TRP A 85 -18.82 4.24 -4.06
CA TRP A 85 -18.52 3.51 -2.82
C TRP A 85 -17.02 3.39 -2.54
N ARG A 86 -16.20 3.33 -3.59
CA ARG A 86 -14.73 3.35 -3.46
C ARG A 86 -14.23 4.73 -3.07
N GLU A 87 -14.86 5.79 -3.57
CA GLU A 87 -14.58 7.17 -3.16
C GLU A 87 -14.98 7.42 -1.71
N VAL A 88 -16.16 6.95 -1.28
CA VAL A 88 -16.59 7.00 0.13
C VAL A 88 -15.57 6.29 1.04
N TYR A 89 -15.13 5.08 0.67
CA TYR A 89 -14.14 4.33 1.45
C TYR A 89 -12.81 5.08 1.53
N ALA A 90 -12.33 5.61 0.41
CA ALA A 90 -11.09 6.38 0.35
C ALA A 90 -11.14 7.65 1.21
N THR A 91 -12.24 8.39 1.14
CA THR A 91 -12.46 9.62 1.92
C THR A 91 -12.57 9.31 3.41
N ALA A 92 -13.28 8.25 3.80
CA ALA A 92 -13.37 7.82 5.19
C ALA A 92 -11.99 7.38 5.74
N ALA A 93 -11.21 6.63 4.94
CA ALA A 93 -9.86 6.22 5.30
C ALA A 93 -8.93 7.43 5.48
N LEU A 94 -9.01 8.42 4.59
CA LEU A 94 -8.22 9.65 4.69
C LEU A 94 -8.50 10.40 5.99
N LEU A 95 -9.78 10.66 6.29
CA LEU A 95 -10.21 11.36 7.50
C LEU A 95 -9.78 10.62 8.77
N LYS A 96 -9.94 9.29 8.79
CA LYS A 96 -9.55 8.48 9.94
C LYS A 96 -8.03 8.44 10.14
N ALA A 97 -7.27 8.32 9.05
CA ALA A 97 -5.82 8.36 9.11
C ALA A 97 -5.31 9.72 9.63
N LEU A 98 -5.96 10.82 9.22
CA LEU A 98 -5.65 12.15 9.74
C LEU A 98 -5.89 12.22 11.25
N GLY A 99 -7.04 11.73 11.72
CA GLY A 99 -7.36 11.64 13.15
C GLY A 99 -6.31 10.83 13.93
N GLN A 100 -5.95 9.64 13.43
CA GLN A 100 -4.96 8.77 14.09
C GLN A 100 -3.57 9.41 14.12
N ALA A 101 -3.13 10.03 13.03
CA ALA A 101 -1.84 10.70 12.97
C ALA A 101 -1.77 11.91 13.91
N ARG A 102 -2.89 12.63 14.14
CA ARG A 102 -2.98 13.70 15.14
C ARG A 102 -2.94 13.19 16.58
N SER A 103 -3.52 12.02 16.83
CA SER A 103 -3.42 11.32 18.13
C SER A 103 -2.04 10.69 18.39
N GLY A 104 -1.08 10.84 17.48
CA GLY A 104 0.27 10.27 17.61
C GLY A 104 0.40 8.82 17.15
N GLU A 105 -0.65 8.24 16.57
CA GLU A 105 -0.72 6.84 16.17
C GLU A 105 -0.29 6.62 14.71
N ALA A 106 0.94 7.04 14.36
CA ALA A 106 1.44 7.03 12.98
C ALA A 106 1.36 5.64 12.30
N LYS A 107 1.64 4.55 13.04
CA LYS A 107 1.54 3.19 12.50
C LYS A 107 0.10 2.83 12.09
N ARG A 108 -0.88 3.11 12.97
CA ARG A 108 -2.31 2.87 12.65
C ARG A 108 -2.78 3.74 11.50
N ALA A 109 -2.33 4.99 11.45
CA ALA A 109 -2.62 5.88 10.33
C ALA A 109 -2.10 5.29 9.00
N MET A 110 -0.88 4.73 8.99
CA MET A 110 -0.32 4.08 7.80
C MET A 110 -1.14 2.85 7.37
N GLU A 111 -1.50 1.98 8.31
CA GLU A 111 -2.35 0.80 8.03
C GLU A 111 -3.70 1.20 7.40
N ILE A 112 -4.31 2.29 7.87
CA ILE A 112 -5.56 2.80 7.32
C ILE A 112 -5.35 3.35 5.90
N LEU A 113 -4.26 4.09 5.66
CA LEU A 113 -3.92 4.62 4.34
C LEU A 113 -3.68 3.51 3.33
N ASP A 114 -2.95 2.45 3.71
CA ASP A 114 -2.68 1.30 2.83
C ASP A 114 -3.98 0.61 2.42
N ARG A 115 -4.91 0.42 3.36
CA ARG A 115 -6.25 -0.12 3.06
C ARG A 115 -7.05 0.83 2.17
N GLY A 116 -7.00 2.13 2.43
CA GLY A 116 -7.66 3.16 1.63
C GLY A 116 -7.16 3.17 0.19
N ILE A 117 -5.84 3.03 -0.02
CA ILE A 117 -5.21 2.96 -1.34
C ILE A 117 -5.59 1.67 -2.08
N LEU A 118 -5.64 0.55 -1.35
CA LEU A 118 -5.93 -0.76 -1.95
C LEU A 118 -7.40 -0.89 -2.39
N LEU A 119 -8.33 -0.36 -1.59
CA LEU A 119 -9.77 -0.60 -1.77
C LEU A 119 -10.52 0.62 -2.33
N GLY A 120 -9.96 1.81 -2.18
CA GLY A 120 -10.60 3.06 -2.55
C GLY A 120 -10.30 3.50 -3.99
N ALA A 121 -11.01 4.54 -4.41
CA ALA A 121 -10.72 5.27 -5.64
C ALA A 121 -9.77 6.45 -5.33
N PRO A 122 -9.01 6.95 -6.33
CA PRO A 122 -8.25 8.18 -6.16
C PRO A 122 -9.19 9.36 -5.89
N VAL A 123 -9.14 9.91 -4.67
CA VAL A 123 -9.91 11.08 -4.25
C VAL A 123 -9.01 12.26 -3.89
N LEU A 124 -9.54 13.48 -4.00
CA LEU A 124 -8.92 14.71 -3.52
C LEU A 124 -7.46 14.85 -4.00
N ASP A 125 -7.25 14.74 -5.32
CA ASP A 125 -5.94 14.79 -5.96
C ASP A 125 -4.94 13.76 -5.40
N SER A 126 -5.37 12.51 -5.22
CA SER A 126 -4.57 11.43 -4.64
C SER A 126 -4.07 11.75 -3.21
N ALA A 127 -4.93 12.38 -2.40
CA ALA A 127 -4.61 12.78 -1.04
C ALA A 127 -4.07 11.62 -0.18
N LEU A 128 -4.62 10.41 -0.31
CA LEU A 128 -4.14 9.22 0.40
C LEU A 128 -2.66 8.93 0.12
N HIS A 129 -2.25 8.92 -1.15
CA HIS A 129 -0.86 8.66 -1.54
C HIS A 129 0.10 9.76 -1.09
N LYS A 130 -0.33 11.02 -1.24
CA LYS A 130 0.48 12.17 -0.80
C LYS A 130 0.65 12.13 0.73
N PHE A 131 -0.41 11.81 1.46
CA PHE A 131 -0.36 11.70 2.92
C PHE A 131 0.50 10.51 3.38
N ALA A 132 0.37 9.34 2.75
CA ALA A 132 1.21 8.17 3.02
C ALA A 132 2.71 8.49 2.83
N SER A 133 3.04 9.22 1.76
CA SER A 133 4.42 9.66 1.46
C SER A 133 4.95 10.58 2.55
N SER A 134 4.18 11.59 2.95
CA SER A 134 4.55 12.52 4.03
C SER A 134 4.70 11.83 5.39
N LEU A 135 3.80 10.89 5.71
CA LEU A 135 3.84 10.14 6.95
C LEU A 135 5.08 9.23 7.01
N THR A 136 5.38 8.53 5.92
CA THR A 136 6.58 7.67 5.80
C THR A 136 7.87 8.47 6.00
N LEU A 137 7.96 9.67 5.41
CA LEU A 137 9.12 10.54 5.60
C LEU A 137 9.32 10.92 7.06
N THR A 138 8.24 11.21 7.78
CA THR A 138 8.31 11.56 9.21
C THR A 138 8.70 10.36 10.08
N MET A 139 8.14 9.17 9.81
CA MET A 139 8.51 7.95 10.54
C MET A 139 10.01 7.61 10.38
N ARG A 140 10.60 7.92 9.22
CA ARG A 140 12.03 7.75 8.95
C ARG A 140 12.90 8.77 9.69
N THR A 141 12.45 10.03 9.80
CA THR A 141 13.19 11.07 10.55
C THR A 141 13.21 10.79 12.05
N ASP A 142 12.09 10.32 12.60
CA ASP A 142 11.99 9.98 14.02
C ASP A 142 12.91 8.80 14.38
N SER A 143 13.06 7.84 13.45
CA SER A 143 13.98 6.72 13.60
C SER A 143 15.47 7.14 13.56
N LYS A 144 15.82 8.13 12.73
CA LYS A 144 17.21 8.65 12.66
C LYS A 144 17.57 9.54 13.85
N ALA A 145 16.62 10.35 14.34
CA ALA A 145 16.84 11.21 15.51
C ALA A 145 17.06 10.40 16.81
N SER A 146 16.48 9.20 16.91
CA SER A 146 16.71 8.28 18.02
C SER A 146 18.12 7.67 18.06
N LEU A 147 18.90 7.72 16.96
CA LEU A 147 20.22 7.09 16.85
C LEU A 147 21.41 8.05 17.06
N THR A 148 21.18 9.37 17.08
CA THR A 148 22.25 10.38 17.16
C THR A 148 22.49 10.93 18.57
N GLY A 149 22.05 10.22 19.60
CA GLY A 149 22.15 10.63 21.01
C GLY A 149 22.97 9.67 21.88
N SER A 150 24.22 9.39 21.53
CA SER A 150 25.24 8.96 22.50
C SER A 150 26.64 9.02 21.89
N THR A 151 27.39 10.08 22.22
CA THR A 151 28.85 10.08 22.23
C THR A 151 29.31 9.69 23.62
N GLY A 152 30.06 8.60 23.73
CA GLY A 152 30.70 8.13 24.96
C GLY A 152 31.52 6.87 24.68
N ASP A 153 32.83 7.06 24.57
CA ASP A 153 33.85 6.03 24.42
C ASP A 153 33.79 4.98 25.55
N GLU A 154 33.84 3.69 25.21
CA GLU A 154 34.58 2.70 25.99
C GLU A 154 34.93 1.42 25.20
N LYS A 155 36.13 0.90 25.49
CA LYS A 155 36.85 -0.17 24.79
C LYS A 155 36.23 -1.57 24.97
N SER A 156 36.29 -2.32 23.87
CA SER A 156 36.62 -3.76 23.75
C SER A 156 35.75 -4.81 24.48
N LYS A 157 35.11 -5.67 23.67
CA LYS A 157 35.45 -7.12 23.58
C LYS A 157 34.66 -7.77 22.45
N SER A 158 35.38 -8.24 21.43
CA SER A 158 34.85 -9.09 20.39
C SER A 158 34.43 -10.44 20.98
N SER A 159 33.14 -10.77 20.85
CA SER A 159 32.71 -12.16 20.86
C SER A 159 31.85 -12.36 19.61
N ALA A 160 32.49 -12.89 18.58
CA ALA A 160 31.85 -13.24 17.32
C ALA A 160 30.81 -14.34 17.59
N LYS A 161 29.53 -13.96 17.67
CA LYS A 161 28.44 -14.94 17.66
C LYS A 161 28.15 -15.28 16.20
N ALA A 162 28.79 -16.35 15.75
CA ALA A 162 28.69 -16.90 14.41
C ALA A 162 27.23 -16.95 13.93
N GLY A 163 26.96 -16.31 12.79
CA GLY A 163 25.69 -16.45 12.09
C GLY A 163 25.43 -17.92 11.81
N LYS A 164 24.33 -18.45 12.33
CA LYS A 164 23.89 -19.81 12.00
C LYS A 164 23.62 -19.86 10.49
N ARG A 165 24.51 -20.55 9.79
CA ARG A 165 24.34 -20.98 8.40
C ARG A 165 23.05 -21.80 8.33
N ILE A 166 21.98 -21.23 7.80
CA ILE A 166 20.74 -21.98 7.57
C ILE A 166 21.05 -22.96 6.43
N VAL A 167 21.15 -24.23 6.78
CA VAL A 167 21.27 -25.33 5.83
C VAL A 167 19.90 -25.51 5.20
N PHE A 168 19.76 -25.16 3.92
CA PHE A 168 18.60 -25.51 3.13
C PHE A 168 18.57 -27.03 2.98
N ARG A 169 17.65 -27.68 3.69
CA ARG A 169 17.34 -29.10 3.50
C ARG A 169 16.53 -29.19 2.22
N ASN A 170 17.15 -29.68 1.14
CA ASN A 170 16.45 -29.98 -0.11
C ASN A 170 15.33 -30.99 0.20
N TYR A 171 14.08 -30.55 0.09
CA TYR A 171 12.94 -31.47 0.11
C TYR A 171 12.79 -32.09 -1.28
N LYS A 172 12.81 -33.42 -1.30
CA LYS A 172 12.55 -34.25 -2.48
C LYS A 172 11.03 -34.38 -2.62
N PRO A 173 10.41 -34.02 -3.76
CA PRO A 173 9.00 -34.30 -3.99
C PRO A 173 8.77 -35.81 -4.06
N LEU A 174 7.74 -36.31 -3.37
CA LEU A 174 7.25 -37.69 -3.51
C LEU A 174 6.54 -37.82 -4.87
N GLY A 175 6.96 -38.79 -5.70
CA GLY A 175 6.51 -39.04 -7.11
C GLY A 175 5.07 -39.57 -7.24
N GLY A 176 4.50 -39.89 -8.42
CA GLY A 176 4.89 -39.97 -9.85
C GLY A 176 3.60 -40.05 -10.69
N PRO A 177 3.47 -40.71 -11.87
CA PRO A 177 4.47 -41.21 -12.82
C PRO A 177 4.44 -40.45 -14.18
N ILE A 178 5.45 -40.76 -14.98
CA ILE A 178 5.82 -40.21 -16.28
C ILE A 178 5.00 -40.86 -17.40
N SER A 179 4.48 -40.06 -18.34
CA SER A 179 4.28 -40.46 -19.74
C SER A 179 5.24 -39.63 -20.59
N GLU A 180 6.28 -40.27 -21.13
CA GLU A 180 7.25 -39.63 -22.02
C GLU A 180 6.67 -39.55 -23.42
N ASP A 181 6.32 -38.34 -23.86
CA ASP A 181 6.25 -38.01 -25.29
C ASP A 181 7.40 -37.03 -25.60
N PRO A 182 8.22 -37.27 -26.64
CA PRO A 182 9.41 -36.46 -26.91
C PRO A 182 9.01 -35.15 -27.61
N VAL A 183 8.95 -34.04 -26.86
CA VAL A 183 8.80 -32.71 -27.46
C VAL A 183 10.17 -32.13 -27.80
N GLU A 184 10.40 -32.01 -29.10
CA GLU A 184 11.59 -31.52 -29.78
C GLU A 184 12.02 -30.12 -29.30
N ASN A 185 13.26 -30.05 -28.81
CA ASN A 185 13.84 -28.90 -28.12
C ASN A 185 14.39 -27.86 -29.13
N LYS A 186 13.54 -26.98 -29.67
CA LYS A 186 13.99 -25.82 -30.46
C LYS A 186 14.08 -24.59 -29.55
N LYS A 187 15.24 -24.37 -28.92
CA LYS A 187 15.57 -23.08 -28.28
C LYS A 187 15.73 -22.02 -29.37
N PRO A 188 14.94 -20.93 -29.41
CA PRO A 188 15.29 -19.79 -30.22
C PRO A 188 16.52 -19.13 -29.60
N ARG A 189 17.65 -19.18 -30.32
CA ARG A 189 18.81 -18.33 -30.03
C ARG A 189 18.40 -16.89 -30.30
N VAL A 190 17.98 -16.18 -29.25
CA VAL A 190 17.96 -14.72 -29.27
C VAL A 190 19.39 -14.29 -29.00
N GLU A 191 20.11 -13.86 -30.03
CA GLU A 191 21.39 -13.17 -29.87
C GLU A 191 21.10 -11.81 -29.23
N ILE A 192 21.39 -11.71 -27.93
CA ILE A 192 21.26 -10.46 -27.19
C ILE A 192 22.44 -9.58 -27.60
N ASN A 193 22.17 -8.54 -28.37
CA ASN A 193 23.17 -7.54 -28.70
C ASN A 193 23.51 -6.74 -27.43
N VAL A 194 24.67 -7.03 -26.84
CA VAL A 194 25.16 -6.45 -25.58
C VAL A 194 25.23 -4.93 -25.62
N HIS A 195 25.36 -4.34 -26.82
CA HIS A 195 25.41 -2.90 -27.01
C HIS A 195 24.05 -2.22 -26.78
N ASP A 196 22.92 -2.88 -27.09
CA ASP A 196 21.56 -2.33 -26.89
C ASP A 196 21.16 -2.33 -25.40
N LEU A 197 21.69 -3.26 -24.61
CA LEU A 197 21.46 -3.33 -23.17
C LEU A 197 22.12 -2.15 -22.45
N VAL A 198 23.35 -1.81 -22.83
CA VAL A 198 24.14 -0.72 -22.23
C VAL A 198 23.49 0.64 -22.44
N SER A 199 22.91 0.90 -23.61
CA SER A 199 22.21 2.15 -23.92
C SER A 199 20.91 2.34 -23.12
N ARG A 200 20.24 1.25 -22.72
CA ARG A 200 18.99 1.28 -21.95
C ARG A 200 19.19 1.31 -20.43
N THR A 201 20.34 0.82 -19.94
CA THR A 201 20.63 0.71 -18.49
C THR A 201 21.23 1.96 -17.86
N ALA A 202 21.56 2.99 -18.64
CA ALA A 202 22.25 4.18 -18.15
C ALA A 202 21.51 4.94 -17.02
N ASN A 203 20.21 4.72 -16.86
CA ASN A 203 19.38 5.35 -15.83
C ASN A 203 18.65 4.37 -14.90
N VAL A 204 19.07 3.10 -14.83
CA VAL A 204 18.49 2.18 -13.84
C VAL A 204 19.11 2.50 -12.47
N PRO A 205 18.31 2.93 -11.46
CA PRO A 205 18.85 3.11 -10.13
C PRO A 205 19.44 1.79 -9.65
N LEU A 206 20.75 1.79 -9.36
CA LEU A 206 21.42 0.64 -8.78
C LEU A 206 20.77 0.34 -7.42
N VAL A 207 20.16 -0.83 -7.30
CA VAL A 207 19.65 -1.33 -6.02
C VAL A 207 20.85 -1.62 -5.15
N ASP A 208 20.94 -0.93 -4.01
CA ASP A 208 21.95 -1.20 -2.99
C ASP A 208 21.85 -2.68 -2.54
N PRO A 209 22.92 -3.49 -2.70
CA PRO A 209 22.93 -4.88 -2.26
C PRO A 209 22.59 -5.07 -0.78
N GLN A 210 22.86 -4.06 0.06
CA GLN A 210 22.54 -4.09 1.49
C GLN A 210 21.04 -3.90 1.77
N CYS A 211 20.30 -3.30 0.82
CA CYS A 211 18.86 -3.06 0.91
C CYS A 211 18.04 -4.06 0.09
N ARG A 212 18.63 -5.17 -0.37
CA ARG A 212 17.96 -6.11 -1.26
C ARG A 212 16.87 -6.88 -0.53
N VAL A 213 15.61 -6.66 -0.95
CA VAL A 213 14.46 -7.41 -0.45
C VAL A 213 14.61 -8.90 -0.84
N PRO A 214 14.43 -9.85 0.10
CA PRO A 214 14.56 -11.27 -0.19
C PRO A 214 13.51 -11.74 -1.20
N LEU A 215 13.90 -12.63 -2.11
CA LEU A 215 13.03 -13.29 -3.07
C LEU A 215 12.79 -14.74 -2.61
N VAL A 216 11.52 -15.13 -2.45
CA VAL A 216 11.11 -16.49 -2.08
C VAL A 216 10.13 -17.05 -3.11
N TYR A 217 10.13 -18.37 -3.30
CA TYR A 217 9.21 -19.06 -4.22
C TYR A 217 8.17 -19.83 -3.42
N LEU A 218 6.89 -19.53 -3.63
CA LEU A 218 5.73 -20.22 -3.03
C LEU A 218 5.94 -20.68 -1.56
N PRO A 219 6.21 -19.76 -0.61
CA PRO A 219 6.40 -20.14 0.78
C PRO A 219 5.09 -20.69 1.37
N PRO A 220 5.12 -21.78 2.16
CA PRO A 220 3.95 -22.21 2.93
C PRO A 220 3.43 -21.08 3.82
N LEU A 221 2.11 -21.00 4.02
CA LEU A 221 1.48 -19.87 4.73
C LEU A 221 2.06 -19.65 6.14
N ASP A 222 2.33 -20.72 6.89
CA ASP A 222 2.93 -20.59 8.23
C ASP A 222 4.36 -20.05 8.21
N VAL A 223 5.17 -20.46 7.22
CA VAL A 223 6.52 -19.95 7.02
C VAL A 223 6.46 -18.47 6.64
N PHE A 224 5.56 -18.11 5.73
CA PHE A 224 5.33 -16.72 5.37
C PHE A 224 4.92 -15.88 6.58
N ARG A 225 3.97 -16.39 7.37
CA ARG A 225 3.43 -15.73 8.55
C ARG A 225 4.50 -15.47 9.61
N GLN A 226 5.28 -16.50 9.97
CA GLN A 226 6.27 -16.41 11.05
C GLN A 226 7.49 -15.57 10.68
N ASN A 227 7.95 -15.66 9.42
CA ASN A 227 9.24 -15.09 9.03
C ASN A 227 9.13 -13.71 8.37
N TYR A 228 7.97 -13.35 7.82
CA TYR A 228 7.80 -12.10 7.06
C TYR A 228 6.61 -11.28 7.56
N MET A 229 5.44 -11.90 7.74
CA MET A 229 4.22 -11.19 8.12
C MET A 229 4.26 -10.64 9.55
N ILE A 230 4.49 -11.51 10.55
CA ILE A 230 4.56 -11.12 11.97
C ILE A 230 5.75 -10.17 12.24
N PRO A 231 6.96 -10.42 11.70
CA PRO A 231 8.10 -9.53 11.92
C PRO A 231 8.08 -8.24 11.08
N HIS A 232 7.03 -8.03 10.26
CA HIS A 232 6.93 -6.90 9.31
C HIS A 232 8.16 -6.75 8.40
N THR A 233 8.70 -7.87 7.92
CA THR A 233 9.89 -7.90 7.06
C THR A 233 9.48 -7.99 5.60
N PRO A 234 9.92 -7.07 4.71
CA PRO A 234 9.54 -7.09 3.31
C PRO A 234 10.10 -8.33 2.60
N VAL A 235 9.33 -8.88 1.66
CA VAL A 235 9.71 -10.05 0.85
C VAL A 235 9.02 -10.00 -0.51
N VAL A 236 9.71 -10.43 -1.57
CA VAL A 236 9.14 -10.66 -2.89
C VAL A 236 8.78 -12.14 -3.00
N ILE A 237 7.51 -12.44 -3.30
CA ILE A 237 7.04 -13.81 -3.51
C ILE A 237 6.89 -14.08 -5.01
N SER A 238 7.57 -15.11 -5.48
CA SER A 238 7.49 -15.62 -6.86
C SER A 238 6.66 -16.89 -6.95
N GLY A 239 6.11 -17.17 -8.14
CA GLY A 239 5.30 -18.36 -8.42
C GLY A 239 3.80 -18.22 -8.14
N VAL A 240 3.36 -17.17 -7.45
CA VAL A 240 1.94 -17.00 -7.03
C VAL A 240 1.05 -16.55 -8.18
N LEU A 241 1.54 -15.63 -9.01
CA LEU A 241 0.75 -14.98 -10.06
C LEU A 241 0.91 -15.64 -11.44
N ASP A 242 1.80 -16.64 -11.56
CA ASP A 242 2.17 -17.25 -12.84
C ASP A 242 0.97 -17.89 -13.56
N THR A 243 -0.01 -18.35 -12.79
CA THR A 243 -1.25 -18.96 -13.30
C THR A 243 -2.40 -17.98 -13.50
N TRP A 244 -2.24 -16.70 -13.11
CA TRP A 244 -3.33 -15.73 -13.25
C TRP A 244 -3.65 -15.48 -14.73
N PRO A 245 -4.94 -15.36 -15.11
CA PRO A 245 -5.33 -15.04 -16.48
C PRO A 245 -4.66 -13.77 -17.00
N ALA A 246 -4.44 -12.77 -16.13
CA ALA A 246 -3.75 -11.52 -16.45
C ALA A 246 -2.31 -11.71 -16.97
N TYR A 247 -1.66 -12.83 -16.64
CA TYR A 247 -0.28 -13.14 -17.04
C TYR A 247 -0.20 -14.25 -18.10
N SER A 248 -1.20 -15.13 -18.15
CA SER A 248 -1.28 -16.28 -19.06
C SER A 248 -2.20 -16.01 -20.26
N ALA A 249 -3.51 -16.21 -20.08
CA ALA A 249 -4.52 -16.28 -21.16
C ALA A 249 -5.07 -14.91 -21.61
N ARG A 250 -5.14 -13.94 -20.71
CA ARG A 250 -5.66 -12.57 -20.91
C ARG A 250 -4.61 -11.55 -20.50
N LYS A 251 -3.47 -11.55 -21.20
CA LYS A 251 -2.36 -10.62 -20.94
C LYS A 251 -2.86 -9.17 -20.94
N TRP A 252 -2.58 -8.44 -19.87
CA TRP A 252 -2.80 -7.01 -19.85
C TRP A 252 -1.96 -6.35 -20.94
N ARG A 253 -2.62 -5.77 -21.93
CA ARG A 253 -1.99 -5.00 -23.00
C ARG A 253 -2.41 -3.55 -22.83
N TRP A 254 -1.45 -2.65 -22.94
CA TRP A 254 -1.75 -1.24 -23.11
C TRP A 254 -2.41 -1.07 -24.48
N HIS A 255 -3.71 -0.86 -24.51
CA HIS A 255 -4.35 -0.31 -25.69
C HIS A 255 -4.10 1.19 -25.67
N HIS A 256 -3.31 1.69 -26.62
CA HIS A 256 -3.23 3.12 -26.89
C HIS A 256 -4.63 3.61 -27.24
N THR A 257 -5.30 4.27 -26.29
CA THR A 257 -6.28 5.28 -26.66
C THR A 257 -5.51 6.34 -27.45
N PRO A 258 -5.86 6.64 -28.71
CA PRO A 258 -5.22 7.75 -29.41
C PRO A 258 -5.48 9.00 -28.58
N CYS A 259 -4.41 9.64 -28.11
CA CYS A 259 -4.49 10.99 -27.57
C CYS A 259 -5.11 11.84 -28.68
N CYS A 260 -6.31 12.37 -28.44
CA CYS A 260 -6.87 13.40 -29.29
C CYS A 260 -5.89 14.58 -29.31
N ALA A 261 -5.41 14.91 -30.51
CA ALA A 261 -4.65 16.12 -30.81
C ALA A 261 -5.55 17.35 -30.78
#